data_AF-A0A0N1IKT7-F1
#
_entry.id   AF-A0A0N1IKT7-F1
#
_cell.length_a   1.000
_cell.length_b   1.000
_cell.length_c   1.000
_cell.angle_alpha   90.00
_cell.angle_beta   90.00
_cell.angle_gamma   90.00
#
_symmetry.space_group_name_H-M   'P 1'
#
loop_
_entity.id
_entity.type
_entity.pdbx_description
1 polymer ?
#
loop_
_entity_poly.entity_id
_entity_poly.type
_entity_poly.pdbx_seq_one_letter_code
_entity_poly.pdbx_strand_id
1 'polypeptide(L)'
;MPATNPWGRLTTPAKQSQFSLDMFEEWKSQQNDEISNRGADRDPEVEDEHNRCMLRRNLNAYVCYKELDRYTACLEDKKLIRRSDDDGVGGSVGSSHYSAFEVNTQNKINESLCRSTHNAYASCMSSQTNQETVLQSASLEPHCTEHRETLFHCMRAHQETEALTNAPQCTSAYRTLLRCGLNHLWNHYWREITKFSDADEYHLYELSRDDNKRQDYLRVLTTSEQQQQAHLKEMEDIRLGYYLDSDDGRDSKSSS
;
A
#
# COMPACT_ATOMS: atom_id res chain seq x y z
N MET A 1 1.36 20.54 1.76
CA MET A 1 -0.09 20.83 1.83
C MET A 1 -0.81 19.52 2.14
N PRO A 2 -1.87 19.48 2.98
CA PRO A 2 -2.56 18.22 3.22
C PRO A 2 -3.14 17.76 1.89
N ALA A 3 -2.85 16.53 1.49
CA ALA A 3 -3.46 15.93 0.32
C ALA A 3 -4.97 15.93 0.54
N THR A 4 -5.66 16.92 -0.04
CA THR A 4 -7.11 16.97 -0.08
C THR A 4 -7.53 15.75 -0.87
N ASN A 5 -8.15 14.80 -0.17
CA ASN A 5 -8.95 13.76 -0.80
C ASN A 5 -9.78 14.43 -1.90
N PRO A 6 -9.69 13.98 -3.17
CA PRO A 6 -10.45 14.56 -4.28
C PRO A 6 -11.97 14.56 -4.06
N TRP A 7 -12.46 13.89 -3.01
CA TRP A 7 -13.86 13.77 -2.63
C TRP A 7 -14.23 14.43 -1.28
N GLY A 8 -13.33 15.18 -0.64
CA GLY A 8 -13.61 15.83 0.65
C GLY A 8 -13.81 14.85 1.82
N ARG A 9 -14.51 15.27 2.89
CA ARG A 9 -14.88 14.37 4.01
C ARG A 9 -15.87 13.33 3.49
N LEU A 10 -15.37 12.14 3.22
CA LEU A 10 -16.18 10.99 2.82
C LEU A 10 -17.09 10.57 3.98
N THR A 11 -18.38 10.85 3.85
CA THR A 11 -19.41 10.39 4.80
C THR A 11 -20.02 9.10 4.28
N THR A 12 -20.01 8.05 5.10
CA THR A 12 -20.75 6.81 4.85
C THR A 12 -22.24 7.16 4.62
N PRO A 13 -22.88 6.72 3.52
CA PRO A 13 -24.28 7.01 3.26
C PRO A 13 -25.14 6.53 4.45
N ALA A 14 -25.99 7.40 5.00
CA ALA A 14 -26.75 7.16 6.23
C ALA A 14 -27.81 6.03 6.14
N LYS A 15 -27.95 5.37 4.99
CA LYS A 15 -28.87 4.24 4.77
C LYS A 15 -28.23 3.21 3.85
N GLN A 16 -27.52 2.24 4.44
CA GLN A 16 -27.09 1.05 3.73
C GLN A 16 -28.03 -0.12 4.04
N SER A 17 -28.28 -0.97 3.04
CA SER A 17 -29.03 -2.21 3.23
C SER A 17 -28.16 -3.22 3.98
N GLN A 18 -28.77 -4.08 4.80
CA GLN A 18 -28.04 -5.19 5.45
C GLN A 18 -27.31 -6.05 4.41
N PHE A 19 -27.94 -6.29 3.26
CA PHE A 19 -27.33 -7.03 2.15
C PHE A 19 -26.06 -6.36 1.60
N SER A 20 -26.01 -5.03 1.54
CA SER A 20 -24.80 -4.32 1.10
C SER A 20 -23.68 -4.35 2.14
N LEU A 21 -24.02 -4.46 3.42
CA LEU A 21 -23.04 -4.63 4.49
C LEU A 21 -22.46 -6.04 4.49
N ASP A 22 -23.31 -7.06 4.29
CA ASP A 22 -22.86 -8.46 4.22
C ASP A 22 -21.89 -8.68 3.04
N MET A 23 -22.18 -8.11 1.86
CA MET A 23 -21.26 -8.15 0.72
C MET A 23 -19.96 -7.37 0.97
N PHE A 24 -20.01 -6.30 1.76
CA PHE A 24 -18.81 -5.54 2.11
C PHE A 24 -17.92 -6.35 3.07
N GLU A 25 -18.50 -7.04 4.05
CA GLU A 25 -17.77 -7.95 4.94
C GLU A 25 -17.14 -9.12 4.17
N GLU A 26 -17.88 -9.70 3.21
CA GLU A 26 -17.33 -10.74 2.33
C GLU A 26 -16.14 -10.22 1.52
N TRP A 27 -16.28 -9.03 0.93
CA TRP A 27 -15.19 -8.38 0.21
C TRP A 27 -13.96 -8.13 1.10
N LYS A 28 -14.16 -7.66 2.35
CA LYS A 28 -13.06 -7.49 3.30
C LYS A 28 -12.35 -8.80 3.61
N SER A 29 -13.10 -9.89 3.76
CA SER A 29 -12.51 -11.23 3.93
C SER A 29 -11.64 -11.61 2.74
N GLN A 30 -12.14 -11.41 1.52
CA GLN A 30 -11.37 -11.68 0.29
C GLN A 30 -10.10 -10.83 0.21
N GLN A 31 -10.17 -9.55 0.59
CA GLN A 31 -9.00 -8.67 0.64
C GLN A 31 -7.97 -9.14 1.67
N ASN A 32 -8.41 -9.61 2.84
CA ASN A 32 -7.52 -10.18 3.85
C ASN A 32 -6.80 -11.44 3.33
N ASP A 33 -7.51 -12.30 2.59
CA ASP A 33 -6.92 -13.49 1.96
C ASP A 33 -5.92 -13.11 0.86
N GLU A 34 -6.26 -12.11 0.04
CA GLU A 34 -5.35 -11.56 -0.96
C GLU A 34 -4.07 -11.00 -0.32
N ILE A 35 -4.18 -10.27 0.80
CA ILE A 35 -3.03 -9.77 1.56
C ILE A 35 -2.17 -10.93 2.07
N SER A 36 -2.77 -11.94 2.68
CA SER A 36 -2.07 -13.13 3.19
C SER A 36 -1.27 -13.85 2.09
N ASN A 37 -1.78 -13.85 0.86
CA ASN A 37 -1.21 -14.56 -0.28
C ASN A 37 -0.27 -13.74 -1.17
N ARG A 38 -0.03 -12.45 -0.87
CA ARG A 38 0.97 -11.66 -1.63
C ARG A 38 2.35 -12.30 -1.53
N GLY A 39 2.98 -12.51 -2.67
CA GLY A 39 4.29 -13.17 -2.75
C GLY A 39 4.24 -14.70 -2.61
N ALA A 40 3.06 -15.31 -2.63
CA ALA A 40 2.92 -16.75 -2.75
C ALA A 40 3.42 -17.21 -4.12
N ASP A 41 4.36 -18.15 -4.13
CA ASP A 41 4.90 -18.73 -5.35
C ASP A 41 5.04 -20.25 -5.20
N ARG A 42 5.12 -20.97 -6.33
CA ARG A 42 5.43 -22.41 -6.33
C ARG A 42 6.89 -22.66 -6.03
N ASP A 43 7.76 -21.71 -6.38
CA ASP A 43 9.18 -21.73 -6.07
C ASP A 43 9.43 -21.25 -4.63
N PRO A 44 9.95 -22.12 -3.75
CA PRO A 44 10.35 -21.78 -2.39
C PRO A 44 11.28 -20.58 -2.29
N GLU A 45 12.20 -20.40 -3.24
CA GLU A 45 13.23 -19.36 -3.18
C GLU A 45 12.63 -17.96 -3.44
N VAL A 46 11.64 -17.89 -4.33
CA VAL A 46 10.92 -16.64 -4.65
C VAL A 46 10.13 -16.17 -3.43
N GLU A 47 9.45 -17.08 -2.74
CA GLU A 47 8.70 -16.77 -1.54
C GLU A 47 9.63 -16.37 -0.37
N ASP A 48 10.78 -17.05 -0.22
CA ASP A 48 11.78 -16.68 0.79
C ASP A 48 12.36 -15.28 0.54
N GLU A 49 12.59 -14.91 -0.72
CA GLU A 49 13.05 -13.56 -1.08
C GLU A 49 11.97 -12.50 -0.81
N HIS A 50 10.71 -12.79 -1.13
CA HIS A 50 9.59 -11.92 -0.74
C HIS A 50 9.53 -11.72 0.78
N ASN A 51 9.64 -12.81 1.55
CA ASN A 51 9.63 -12.75 3.00
C ASN A 51 10.79 -11.94 3.57
N ARG A 52 11.99 -12.05 3.01
CA ARG A 52 13.14 -11.20 3.38
C ARG A 52 12.88 -9.73 3.09
N CYS A 53 12.31 -9.43 1.92
CA CYS A 53 11.95 -8.07 1.55
C CYS A 53 10.92 -7.49 2.53
N MET A 54 9.88 -8.27 2.88
CA MET A 54 8.85 -7.85 3.82
C MET A 54 9.37 -7.72 5.25
N LEU A 55 10.25 -8.61 5.70
CA LEU A 55 10.94 -8.49 6.98
C LEU A 55 11.72 -7.16 7.05
N ARG A 56 12.48 -6.84 6.00
CA ARG A 56 13.23 -5.59 5.90
C ARG A 56 12.31 -4.36 5.96
N ARG A 57 11.18 -4.40 5.27
CA ARG A 57 10.17 -3.32 5.32
C ARG A 57 9.59 -3.15 6.72
N ASN A 58 9.23 -4.25 7.38
CA ASN A 58 8.69 -4.23 8.73
C ASN A 58 9.73 -3.78 9.78
N LEU A 59 11.00 -4.19 9.64
CA LEU A 59 12.09 -3.67 10.46
C LEU A 59 12.20 -2.16 10.32
N ASN A 60 12.18 -1.64 9.09
CA ASN A 60 12.23 -0.21 8.85
C ASN A 60 11.02 0.53 9.41
N ALA A 61 9.83 -0.06 9.33
CA ALA A 61 8.60 0.55 9.83
C ALA A 61 8.54 0.60 11.37
N TYR A 62 8.83 -0.52 12.03
CA TYR A 62 8.51 -0.70 13.45
C TYR A 62 9.72 -0.57 14.39
N VAL A 63 10.93 -0.92 13.92
CA VAL A 63 12.10 -1.06 14.79
C VAL A 63 13.19 -0.05 14.46
N CYS A 64 13.65 -0.06 13.21
CA CYS A 64 14.82 0.70 12.75
C CYS A 64 14.46 2.08 12.16
N TYR A 65 13.21 2.53 12.28
CA TYR A 65 12.74 3.79 11.69
C TYR A 65 13.60 5.00 12.08
N LYS A 66 14.01 5.10 13.36
CA LYS A 66 14.86 6.21 13.84
C LYS A 66 16.23 6.23 13.18
N GLU A 67 16.82 5.04 13.00
CA GLU A 67 18.16 4.94 12.43
C GLU A 67 18.12 5.12 10.92
N LEU A 68 17.02 4.67 10.29
CA LEU A 68 16.70 4.99 8.90
C LEU A 68 16.56 6.51 8.71
N ASP A 69 15.79 7.21 9.56
CA ASP A 69 15.58 8.66 9.48
C ASP A 69 16.89 9.46 9.64
N ARG A 70 17.75 9.04 10.57
CA ARG A 70 19.08 9.66 10.76
C ARG A 70 19.98 9.43 9.55
N TYR A 71 19.93 8.22 8.98
CA TYR A 71 20.73 7.90 7.82
C TYR A 71 20.26 8.63 6.56
N THR A 72 18.95 8.66 6.30
CA THR A 72 18.37 9.42 5.18
C THR A 72 18.68 10.91 5.30
N ALA A 73 18.57 11.50 6.50
CA ALA A 73 18.95 12.89 6.72
C ALA A 73 20.44 13.17 6.39
N CYS A 74 21.35 12.25 6.71
CA CYS A 74 22.75 12.39 6.31
C CYS A 74 22.93 12.30 4.80
N LEU A 75 22.25 11.35 4.15
CA LEU A 75 22.32 11.20 2.69
C LEU A 75 21.78 12.44 1.96
N GLU A 76 20.72 13.06 2.49
CA GLU A 76 20.17 14.33 2.01
C GLU A 76 21.18 15.49 2.17
N ASP A 77 21.77 15.66 3.35
CA ASP A 77 22.80 16.69 3.60
C ASP A 77 24.00 16.56 2.63
N LYS A 78 24.37 15.32 2.31
CA LYS A 78 25.46 15.02 1.37
C LYS A 78 25.02 15.00 -0.09
N LYS A 79 23.76 15.32 -0.40
CA LYS A 79 23.18 15.31 -1.76
C LYS A 79 23.33 13.97 -2.47
N LEU A 80 23.39 12.88 -1.70
CA LEU A 80 23.44 11.50 -2.20
C LEU A 80 22.05 10.98 -2.55
N ILE A 81 21.03 11.54 -1.91
CA ILE A 81 19.62 11.39 -2.27
C ILE A 81 18.97 12.78 -2.32
N ARG A 82 17.87 12.92 -3.05
CA ARG A 82 17.02 14.12 -3.04
C ARG A 82 15.69 13.77 -2.39
N ARG A 83 15.21 14.65 -1.51
CA ARG A 83 13.79 14.70 -1.17
C ARG A 83 13.05 15.23 -2.39
N SER A 84 11.94 14.61 -2.77
CA SER A 84 11.11 15.04 -3.91
C SER A 84 10.58 16.47 -3.82
N ASP A 85 10.83 17.19 -2.72
CA ASP A 85 10.30 18.53 -2.48
C ASP A 85 11.14 19.66 -3.11
N ASP A 86 12.32 19.37 -3.68
CA ASP A 86 13.25 20.38 -4.19
C ASP A 86 13.19 20.60 -5.73
N ASP A 87 12.32 19.87 -6.45
CA ASP A 87 12.10 20.06 -7.89
C ASP A 87 10.84 20.92 -8.13
N GLY A 88 10.99 22.22 -7.88
CA GLY A 88 10.16 23.22 -8.55
C GLY A 88 10.50 23.21 -10.05
N VAL A 89 9.57 22.72 -10.88
CA VAL A 89 9.50 22.74 -12.36
C VAL A 89 9.58 21.33 -12.97
N GLY A 90 8.42 20.82 -13.42
CA GLY A 90 8.35 19.89 -14.55
C GLY A 90 7.76 18.51 -14.28
N GLY A 91 6.43 18.42 -14.23
CA GLY A 91 5.64 17.28 -14.72
C GLY A 91 6.09 15.87 -14.32
N SER A 92 5.77 15.46 -13.09
CA SER A 92 5.55 14.04 -12.79
C SER A 92 4.32 13.93 -11.89
N VAL A 93 3.23 13.41 -12.47
CA VAL A 93 1.98 13.14 -11.76
C VAL A 93 2.23 11.98 -10.80
N GLY A 94 2.04 12.24 -9.51
CA GLY A 94 1.87 11.20 -8.50
C GLY A 94 3.15 10.63 -7.89
N SER A 95 3.97 11.46 -7.24
CA SER A 95 4.89 10.95 -6.23
C SER A 95 4.36 11.33 -4.86
N SER A 96 3.72 10.36 -4.21
CA SER A 96 3.29 10.47 -2.82
C SER A 96 4.51 10.77 -1.93
N HIS A 97 4.30 11.58 -0.90
CA HIS A 97 5.26 11.97 0.15
C HIS A 97 5.79 10.79 1.01
N TYR A 98 5.75 9.56 0.51
CA TYR A 98 6.23 8.34 1.14
C TYR A 98 7.02 7.48 0.14
N SER A 99 7.99 8.06 -0.55
CA SER A 99 9.10 7.27 -1.10
C SER A 99 9.94 6.82 0.10
N ALA A 100 9.77 5.62 0.68
CA ALA A 100 10.09 4.35 0.03
C ALA A 100 11.40 4.41 -0.78
N PHE A 101 12.37 5.23 -0.36
CA PHE A 101 13.74 5.01 -0.77
C PHE A 101 14.18 3.72 -0.11
N GLU A 102 14.25 2.64 -0.89
CA GLU A 102 15.05 1.51 -0.50
C GLU A 102 16.50 1.99 -0.45
N VAL A 103 16.93 2.40 0.75
CA VAL A 103 18.25 2.99 0.93
C VAL A 103 19.27 1.88 0.68
N ASN A 104 19.99 1.99 -0.43
CA ASN A 104 21.02 1.04 -0.79
C ASN A 104 22.19 1.14 0.21
N THR A 105 22.23 0.20 1.15
CA THR A 105 23.28 0.05 2.15
C THR A 105 24.57 -0.55 1.59
N GLN A 106 24.58 -1.02 0.34
CA GLN A 106 25.77 -1.59 -0.29
C GLN A 106 26.61 -0.54 -1.05
N ASN A 107 26.15 0.71 -1.10
CA ASN A 107 26.88 1.79 -1.77
C ASN A 107 28.03 2.30 -0.89
N LYS A 108 29.27 2.02 -1.32
CA LYS A 108 30.50 2.43 -0.64
C LYS A 108 30.65 3.95 -0.47
N ILE A 109 30.07 4.75 -1.37
CA ILE A 109 30.10 6.22 -1.27
C ILE A 109 29.22 6.67 -0.11
N ASN A 110 28.02 6.08 0.02
CA ASN A 110 27.10 6.36 1.11
C ASN A 110 27.71 5.97 2.46
N GLU A 111 28.30 4.78 2.53
CA GLU A 111 29.03 4.32 3.71
C GLU A 111 30.20 5.24 4.07
N SER A 112 30.95 5.73 3.08
CA SER A 112 32.10 6.62 3.32
C SER A 112 31.67 7.97 3.90
N LEU A 113 30.66 8.60 3.30
CA LEU A 113 30.24 9.96 3.66
C LEU A 113 29.29 10.01 4.87
N CYS A 114 28.55 8.94 5.12
CA CYS A 114 27.58 8.83 6.20
C CYS A 114 27.88 7.65 7.15
N ARG A 115 29.17 7.34 7.37
CA ARG A 115 29.64 6.13 8.07
C ARG A 115 28.95 5.86 9.40
N SER A 116 28.85 6.87 10.26
CA SER A 116 28.28 6.69 11.60
C SER A 116 26.80 6.30 11.54
N THR A 117 26.00 7.03 10.76
CA THR A 117 24.57 6.76 10.59
C THR A 117 24.32 5.49 9.78
N HIS A 118 25.15 5.22 8.77
CA HIS A 118 25.12 3.98 8.00
C HIS A 118 25.33 2.76 8.91
N ASN A 119 26.37 2.77 9.74
CA ASN A 119 26.70 1.64 10.60
C ASN A 119 25.62 1.40 11.67
N ALA A 120 25.03 2.48 12.21
CA ALA A 120 23.91 2.36 13.14
C ALA A 120 22.69 1.71 12.47
N TYR A 121 22.32 2.16 11.27
CA TYR A 121 21.22 1.60 10.51
C TYR A 121 21.50 0.14 10.10
N ALA A 122 22.67 -0.15 9.52
CA ALA A 122 23.06 -1.50 9.12
C ALA A 122 23.07 -2.47 10.31
N SER A 123 23.61 -2.04 11.46
CA SER A 123 23.60 -2.83 12.69
C SER A 123 22.19 -3.07 13.23
N CYS A 124 21.27 -2.11 13.08
CA CYS A 124 19.88 -2.29 13.46
C CYS A 124 19.20 -3.35 12.58
N MET A 125 19.43 -3.29 11.26
CA MET A 125 18.85 -4.20 10.28
C MET A 125 19.40 -5.64 10.39
N SER A 126 20.68 -5.79 10.73
CA SER A 126 21.31 -7.09 10.91
C SER A 126 21.16 -7.68 12.32
N SER A 127 20.55 -6.94 13.26
CA SER A 127 20.37 -7.41 14.63
C SER A 127 19.40 -8.61 14.67
N GLN A 128 19.90 -9.75 15.14
CA GLN A 128 19.09 -10.96 15.31
C GLN A 128 17.89 -10.71 16.22
N THR A 129 18.08 -10.01 17.34
CA THR A 129 17.00 -9.68 18.27
C THR A 129 15.89 -8.84 17.62
N ASN A 130 16.26 -7.90 16.74
CA ASN A 130 15.29 -7.07 16.02
C ASN A 130 14.52 -7.90 15.00
N GLN A 131 15.22 -8.77 14.26
CA GLN A 131 14.60 -9.69 13.31
C GLN A 131 13.62 -10.64 14.01
N GLU A 132 14.04 -11.24 15.11
CA GLU A 132 13.20 -12.13 15.93
C GLU A 132 11.96 -11.42 16.45
N THR A 133 12.08 -10.17 16.90
CA THR A 133 10.93 -9.38 17.39
C THR A 133 9.86 -9.21 16.30
N VAL A 134 10.28 -8.89 15.07
CA VAL A 134 9.36 -8.75 13.93
C VAL A 134 8.75 -10.10 13.54
N LEU A 135 9.57 -11.15 13.47
CA LEU A 135 9.10 -12.50 13.10
C LEU A 135 8.12 -13.08 14.14
N GLN A 136 8.37 -12.86 15.44
CA GLN A 136 7.46 -13.24 16.51
C GLN A 136 6.12 -12.51 16.37
N SER A 137 6.17 -11.19 16.13
CA SER A 137 4.97 -10.39 15.91
C SER A 137 4.18 -10.89 14.69
N ALA A 138 4.88 -11.21 13.59
CA ALA A 138 4.28 -11.77 12.38
C ALA A 138 3.59 -13.13 12.65
N SER A 139 4.25 -14.01 13.42
CA SER A 139 3.69 -15.33 13.76
C SER A 139 2.43 -15.25 14.65
N LEU A 140 2.25 -14.13 15.35
CA LEU A 140 1.13 -13.90 16.26
C LEU A 140 -0.01 -13.09 15.65
N GLU A 141 0.13 -12.66 14.39
CA GLU A 141 -0.85 -11.85 13.68
C GLU A 141 -2.24 -12.52 13.65
N PRO A 142 -3.31 -11.85 14.12
CA PRO A 142 -4.66 -12.44 14.25
C PRO A 142 -5.21 -13.04 12.95
N HIS A 143 -4.96 -12.38 11.81
CA HIS A 143 -5.43 -12.81 10.50
C HIS A 143 -4.78 -14.12 10.01
N CYS A 144 -3.69 -14.56 10.64
CA CYS A 144 -2.92 -15.73 10.23
C CYS A 144 -3.14 -16.95 11.14
N THR A 145 -4.23 -16.97 11.93
CA THR A 145 -4.50 -18.02 12.91
C THR A 145 -4.57 -19.42 12.28
N GLU A 146 -5.23 -19.57 11.14
CA GLU A 146 -5.33 -20.86 10.43
C GLU A 146 -3.95 -21.39 9.96
N HIS A 147 -3.10 -20.50 9.43
CA HIS A 147 -1.73 -20.88 9.05
C HIS A 147 -0.88 -21.26 10.26
N ARG A 148 -1.09 -20.60 11.40
CA ARG A 148 -0.42 -20.95 12.66
C ARG A 148 -0.86 -22.33 13.16
N GLU A 149 -2.15 -22.63 13.07
CA GLU A 149 -2.67 -23.96 13.41
C GLU A 149 -2.12 -25.04 12.47
N THR A 150 -2.02 -24.74 11.17
CA THR A 150 -1.41 -25.62 10.17
C THR A 150 0.04 -25.95 10.51
N LEU A 151 0.84 -24.95 10.88
CA LEU A 151 2.21 -25.16 11.34
C LEU A 151 2.25 -26.03 12.61
N PHE A 152 1.44 -25.73 13.62
CA PHE A 152 1.39 -26.53 14.84
C PHE A 152 0.90 -27.96 14.62
N HIS A 153 0.03 -28.18 13.64
CA HIS A 153 -0.38 -29.52 13.25
C HIS A 153 0.78 -30.28 12.59
N CYS A 154 1.48 -29.66 11.65
CA CYS A 154 2.67 -30.23 11.02
C CYS A 154 3.75 -30.61 12.04
N MET A 155 4.10 -29.69 12.95
CA MET A 155 5.15 -29.95 13.95
C MET A 155 4.79 -31.11 14.89
N ARG A 156 3.51 -31.25 15.25
CA ARG A 156 3.03 -32.39 16.04
C ARG A 156 3.11 -33.70 15.25
N ALA A 157 2.74 -33.68 13.98
CA ALA A 157 2.78 -34.87 13.12
C ALA A 157 4.21 -35.39 12.86
N HIS A 158 5.19 -34.49 12.81
CA HIS A 158 6.57 -34.81 12.46
C HIS A 158 7.56 -34.79 13.63
N GLN A 159 7.08 -34.62 14.87
CA GLN A 159 7.91 -34.45 16.07
C GLN A 159 8.97 -35.55 16.22
N GLU A 160 8.59 -36.82 16.05
CA GLU A 160 9.51 -37.96 16.17
C GLU A 160 10.54 -37.98 15.03
N THR A 161 10.13 -37.63 13.81
CA THR A 161 11.01 -37.62 12.64
C THR A 161 12.04 -36.49 12.74
N GLU A 162 11.63 -35.30 13.16
CA GLU A 162 12.54 -34.17 13.39
C GLU A 162 13.55 -34.48 14.50
N ALA A 163 13.12 -35.13 15.59
CA ALA A 163 14.01 -35.53 16.68
C ALA A 163 15.08 -36.56 16.26
N LEU A 164 14.75 -37.45 15.32
CA LEU A 164 15.67 -38.49 14.83
C LEU A 164 16.62 -37.96 13.74
N THR A 165 16.15 -37.07 12.89
CA THR A 165 16.89 -36.65 11.68
C THR A 165 17.56 -35.28 11.81
N ASN A 166 17.17 -34.47 12.81
CA ASN A 166 17.52 -33.05 12.93
C ASN A 166 17.20 -32.21 11.68
N ALA A 167 16.31 -32.71 10.79
CA ALA A 167 15.93 -32.02 9.56
C ALA A 167 14.50 -31.46 9.69
N PRO A 168 14.29 -30.15 9.45
CA PRO A 168 12.98 -29.52 9.61
C PRO A 168 12.01 -30.02 8.53
N GLN A 169 10.84 -30.52 8.94
CA GLN A 169 9.80 -31.04 8.04
C GLN A 169 8.74 -30.01 7.70
N CYS A 170 8.58 -28.98 8.54
CA CYS A 170 7.49 -28.01 8.45
C CYS A 170 7.89 -26.65 7.84
N THR A 171 8.97 -26.61 7.05
CA THR A 171 9.51 -25.37 6.47
C THR A 171 8.51 -24.64 5.58
N SER A 172 7.72 -25.36 4.78
CA SER A 172 6.68 -24.78 3.91
C SER A 172 5.55 -24.11 4.73
N ALA A 173 5.05 -24.80 5.76
CA ALA A 173 4.03 -24.25 6.65
C ALA A 173 4.55 -23.03 7.42
N TYR A 174 5.79 -23.07 7.87
CA TYR A 174 6.45 -21.95 8.54
C TYR A 174 6.60 -20.75 7.60
N ARG A 175 7.06 -20.98 6.36
CA ARG A 175 7.20 -19.92 5.34
C ARG A 175 5.86 -19.24 5.04
N THR A 176 4.81 -20.03 4.87
CA THR A 176 3.45 -19.52 4.62
C THR A 176 2.95 -18.66 5.79
N LEU A 177 3.16 -19.12 7.03
CA LEU A 177 2.80 -18.34 8.23
C LEU A 177 3.56 -17.01 8.28
N LEU A 178 4.87 -17.04 8.04
CA LEU A 178 5.68 -15.82 8.02
C LEU A 178 5.23 -14.86 6.92
N ARG A 179 4.96 -15.35 5.71
CA ARG A 179 4.44 -14.55 4.60
C ARG A 179 3.17 -13.83 4.99
N CYS A 180 2.18 -14.57 5.49
CA CYS A 180 0.92 -14.01 5.96
C CYS A 180 1.15 -12.90 7.00
N GLY A 181 1.90 -13.20 8.05
CA GLY A 181 2.13 -12.27 9.15
C GLY A 181 2.89 -11.00 8.72
N LEU A 182 3.95 -11.15 7.93
CA LEU A 182 4.74 -10.02 7.44
C LEU A 182 3.95 -9.12 6.47
N ASN A 183 3.06 -9.70 5.66
CA ASN A 183 2.17 -8.95 4.79
C ASN A 183 1.15 -8.13 5.59
N HIS A 184 0.52 -8.73 6.59
CA HIS A 184 -0.47 -8.06 7.42
C HIS A 184 0.14 -7.01 8.34
N LEU A 185 1.31 -7.26 8.95
CA LEU A 185 2.03 -6.23 9.71
C LEU A 185 2.35 -5.00 8.87
N TRP A 186 2.79 -5.20 7.63
CA TRP A 186 3.08 -4.10 6.72
C TRP A 186 1.81 -3.37 6.27
N ASN A 187 0.73 -4.11 6.01
CA ASN A 187 -0.56 -3.54 5.67
C ASN A 187 -1.12 -2.68 6.81
N HIS A 188 -1.03 -3.17 8.06
CA HIS A 188 -1.41 -2.44 9.25
C HIS A 188 -0.60 -1.15 9.39
N TYR A 189 0.73 -1.23 9.25
CA TYR A 189 1.60 -0.05 9.27
C TYR A 189 1.14 1.00 8.25
N TRP A 190 0.93 0.58 7.00
CA TRP A 190 0.54 1.48 5.92
C TRP A 190 -0.82 2.15 6.19
N ARG A 191 -1.79 1.39 6.71
CA ARG A 191 -3.11 1.92 7.08
C ARG A 191 -3.03 2.95 8.20
N GLU A 192 -2.25 2.68 9.23
CA GLU A 192 -2.06 3.61 10.35
C GLU A 192 -1.42 4.93 9.90
N ILE A 193 -0.36 4.88 9.09
CA ILE A 193 0.31 6.12 8.65
C ILE A 193 -0.55 6.95 7.69
N THR A 194 -1.40 6.30 6.89
CA THR A 194 -2.31 6.97 5.95
C THR A 194 -3.63 7.37 6.60
N LYS A 195 -3.86 6.98 7.87
CA LYS A 195 -5.14 7.14 8.58
C LYS A 195 -6.30 6.53 7.78
N PHE A 196 -6.03 5.42 7.11
CA PHE A 196 -6.97 4.72 6.26
C PHE A 196 -8.09 4.13 7.11
N SER A 197 -9.31 4.60 6.87
CA SER A 197 -10.48 4.30 7.69
C SER A 197 -11.44 3.32 7.01
N ASP A 198 -12.40 2.80 7.78
CA ASP A 198 -13.50 1.97 7.25
C ASP A 198 -14.30 2.68 6.15
N ALA A 199 -14.38 4.01 6.19
CA ALA A 199 -14.99 4.79 5.13
C ALA A 199 -14.19 4.65 3.82
N ASP A 200 -12.86 4.69 3.89
CA ASP A 200 -12.00 4.54 2.72
C ASP A 200 -12.04 3.11 2.18
N GLU A 201 -12.09 2.09 3.06
CA GLU A 201 -12.34 0.70 2.66
C GLU A 201 -13.66 0.55 1.90
N TYR A 202 -14.73 1.14 2.42
CA TYR A 202 -16.04 1.05 1.79
C TYR A 202 -16.04 1.71 0.40
N HIS A 203 -15.28 2.78 0.22
CA HIS A 203 -15.13 3.41 -1.10
C HIS A 203 -14.35 2.53 -2.06
N LEU A 204 -13.28 1.86 -1.61
CA LEU A 204 -12.59 0.87 -2.43
C LEU A 204 -13.52 -0.28 -2.83
N TYR A 205 -14.38 -0.73 -1.91
CA TYR A 205 -15.42 -1.70 -2.23
C TYR A 205 -16.37 -1.19 -3.31
N GLU A 206 -16.87 0.04 -3.20
CA GLU A 206 -17.75 0.61 -4.24
C GLU A 206 -17.05 0.72 -5.60
N LEU A 207 -15.77 1.13 -5.63
CA LEU A 207 -14.97 1.20 -6.85
C LEU A 207 -14.70 -0.19 -7.45
N SER A 208 -14.57 -1.21 -6.61
CA SER A 208 -14.36 -2.59 -7.07
C SER A 208 -15.61 -3.19 -7.73
N ARG A 209 -16.80 -2.70 -7.35
CA ARG A 209 -18.09 -3.20 -7.84
C ARG A 209 -18.59 -2.47 -9.09
N ASP A 210 -18.20 -1.21 -9.28
CA ASP A 210 -18.71 -0.33 -10.33
C ASP A 210 -17.57 0.20 -11.21
N ASP A 211 -17.42 -0.42 -12.39
CA ASP A 211 -16.40 -0.04 -13.36
C ASP A 211 -16.53 1.40 -13.84
N ASN A 212 -17.74 1.98 -13.88
CA ASN A 212 -17.90 3.39 -14.26
C ASN A 212 -17.32 4.30 -13.18
N LYS A 213 -17.64 4.04 -11.90
CA LYS A 213 -17.03 4.76 -10.78
C LYS A 213 -15.50 4.59 -10.75
N ARG A 214 -15.01 3.39 -11.07
CA ARG A 214 -13.57 3.13 -11.18
C ARG A 214 -12.92 3.93 -12.30
N GLN A 215 -13.52 3.96 -13.49
CA GLN A 215 -13.01 4.73 -14.63
C GLN A 215 -13.04 6.24 -14.35
N ASP A 216 -14.08 6.74 -13.68
CA ASP A 216 -14.15 8.13 -13.25
C ASP A 216 -13.07 8.46 -12.21
N TYR A 217 -12.84 7.57 -11.25
CA TYR A 217 -11.76 7.71 -10.27
C TYR A 217 -10.38 7.74 -10.94
N LEU A 218 -10.11 6.82 -11.87
CA LEU A 218 -8.85 6.80 -12.62
C LEU A 218 -8.69 8.05 -13.49
N ARG A 219 -9.79 8.55 -14.09
CA ARG A 219 -9.78 9.80 -14.85
C ARG A 219 -9.38 10.97 -13.97
N VAL A 220 -10.02 11.14 -12.81
CA VAL A 220 -9.69 12.20 -11.85
C VAL A 220 -8.21 12.16 -11.45
N LEU A 221 -7.66 10.98 -11.18
CA LEU A 221 -6.24 10.83 -10.81
C LEU A 221 -5.26 11.13 -11.96
N THR A 222 -5.68 10.91 -13.21
CA THR A 222 -4.80 11.03 -14.39
C THR A 222 -4.96 12.34 -15.15
N THR A 223 -6.07 13.06 -14.95
CA THR A 223 -6.29 14.40 -15.52
C THR A 223 -5.50 15.46 -14.78
N SER A 224 -4.91 16.39 -15.54
CA SER A 224 -4.24 17.56 -14.95
C SER A 224 -5.24 18.48 -14.25
N GLU A 225 -4.77 19.32 -13.32
CA GLU A 225 -5.63 20.25 -12.56
C GLU A 225 -6.45 21.18 -13.48
N GLN A 226 -5.89 21.56 -14.63
CA GLN A 226 -6.58 22.32 -15.68
C GLN A 226 -7.70 21.53 -16.37
N GLN A 227 -7.52 20.22 -16.57
CA GLN A 227 -8.52 19.34 -17.15
C GLN A 227 -9.65 19.03 -16.15
N GLN A 228 -9.33 18.88 -14.86
CA GLN A 228 -10.35 18.76 -13.80
C GLN A 228 -11.21 20.02 -13.72
N GLN A 229 -10.62 21.22 -13.77
CA GLN A 229 -11.37 22.47 -13.79
C GLN A 229 -12.24 22.63 -15.04
N ALA A 230 -11.74 22.23 -16.21
CA ALA A 230 -12.53 22.22 -17.45
C ALA A 230 -13.71 21.25 -17.37
N HIS A 231 -13.50 20.04 -16.84
CA HIS A 231 -14.55 19.04 -16.68
C HIS A 231 -15.59 19.42 -15.62
N LEU A 232 -15.18 20.08 -14.52
CA LEU A 232 -16.10 20.64 -13.52
C LEU A 232 -16.93 21.77 -14.11
N LYS A 233 -16.32 22.61 -14.95
CA LYS A 233 -17.01 23.69 -15.66
C LYS A 233 -18.00 23.15 -16.68
N GLU A 234 -17.62 22.13 -17.45
CA GLU A 234 -18.50 21.44 -18.40
C GLU A 234 -19.67 20.74 -17.70
N MET A 235 -19.41 20.05 -16.58
CA MET A 235 -20.44 19.47 -15.71
C MET A 235 -21.42 20.52 -15.17
N GLU A 236 -20.91 21.70 -14.77
CA GLU A 236 -21.72 22.80 -14.25
C GLU A 236 -22.53 23.46 -15.37
N ASP A 237 -21.96 23.63 -16.56
CA ASP A 237 -22.63 24.14 -17.77
C ASP A 237 -23.75 23.18 -18.25
N ILE A 238 -23.50 21.86 -18.20
CA ILE A 238 -24.51 20.82 -18.48
C ILE A 238 -25.62 20.86 -17.42
N ARG A 239 -25.27 21.02 -16.14
CA ARG A 239 -26.24 21.10 -15.04
C ARG A 239 -27.08 22.39 -15.11
N LEU A 240 -26.52 23.47 -15.63
CA LEU A 240 -27.19 24.77 -15.80
C LEU A 240 -27.97 24.87 -17.12
N GLY A 241 -27.96 23.83 -17.96
CA GLY A 241 -28.93 23.65 -19.03
C GLY A 241 -28.83 24.63 -20.20
N TYR A 242 -27.63 24.97 -20.65
CA TYR A 242 -27.46 25.76 -21.88
C TYR A 242 -26.86 24.93 -23.02
N TYR A 243 -27.75 24.28 -23.77
CA TYR A 243 -27.66 24.23 -25.23
C TYR A 243 -28.88 24.99 -25.77
N LEU A 244 -28.76 26.31 -25.91
CA LEU A 244 -29.58 27.04 -26.88
C LEU A 244 -28.74 27.08 -28.15
N ASP A 245 -28.93 26.10 -29.03
CA ASP A 245 -28.44 26.22 -30.39
C ASP A 245 -29.08 27.47 -31.01
N SER A 246 -28.20 28.35 -31.46
CA SER A 246 -28.54 29.61 -32.11
C SER A 246 -28.46 29.38 -33.62
N ASP A 247 -29.55 28.90 -34.21
CA ASP A 247 -29.85 28.97 -35.65
C ASP A 247 -31.36 28.65 -35.80
N ASP A 248 -32.21 29.39 -36.50
CA ASP A 248 -31.95 30.42 -37.48
C ASP A 248 -33.21 31.29 -37.62
N GLY A 249 -33.05 32.58 -37.33
CA GLY A 249 -34.08 33.60 -37.48
C GLY A 249 -33.88 34.37 -38.78
N ARG A 250 -33.85 33.69 -39.94
CA ARG A 250 -33.95 34.25 -41.31
C ARG A 250 -34.50 33.11 -42.19
N ASP A 251 -35.70 33.15 -42.75
CA ASP A 251 -36.11 34.11 -43.77
C ASP A 251 -37.61 34.40 -43.74
N SER A 252 -37.90 35.68 -43.87
CA SER A 252 -39.20 36.18 -44.29
C SER A 252 -39.18 36.48 -45.78
N LYS A 253 -40.30 36.14 -46.46
CA LYS A 253 -40.75 36.49 -47.82
C LYS A 253 -40.50 35.45 -48.92
N SER A 254 -41.59 34.82 -49.38
CA SER A 254 -42.28 35.30 -50.59
C SER A 254 -43.64 34.62 -50.76
N SER A 255 -44.70 35.43 -50.74
CA SER A 255 -46.04 35.10 -51.21
C SER A 255 -46.06 34.96 -52.73
N SER A 256 -46.75 33.93 -53.25
CA SER A 256 -47.79 33.96 -54.30
C SER A 256 -48.00 32.56 -54.87
#